data_AF-A0A957DPB1-F1
#
_entry.id   AF-A0A957DPB1-F1
#
_cell.length_a   1.000
_cell.length_b   1.000
_cell.length_c   1.000
_cell.angle_alpha   90.00
_cell.angle_beta   90.00
_cell.angle_gamma   90.00
#
_symmetry.space_group_name_H-M   'P 1'
#
loop_
_entity.id
_entity.type
_entity.pdbx_description
1 polymer ?
#
loop_
_entity_poly.entity_id
_entity_poly.type
_entity_poly.pdbx_seq_one_letter_code
_entity_poly.pdbx_strand_id
1 'polypeptide(L)'
;DCSGVIFAHGSRFGGHSLFIHEKKLYYVYNFLGIPPQQEFISDEELKPGKYTLGMEFIREKAGQYGESHGKAKLYINDKVVAEGPMKAQLGKFTLCGDGLCVGRDSADAVAKEYTPETQGAFTGGTIQFVEVSVEKEQYRDLEMEMAAGMAVD
;
A
#
# COMPACT_ATOMS: atom_id res chain seq x y z
N ASP A 1 -18.00 9.94 3.95
CA ASP A 1 -17.24 8.99 3.10
C ASP A 1 -15.83 8.86 3.62
N CYS A 2 -15.29 7.65 3.63
CA CYS A 2 -13.94 7.37 4.10
C CYS A 2 -12.93 7.69 2.99
N SER A 3 -11.82 8.34 3.33
CA SER A 3 -10.78 8.73 2.38
C SER A 3 -9.44 8.94 3.09
N GLY A 4 -8.35 8.73 2.35
CA GLY A 4 -6.98 9.03 2.78
C GLY A 4 -6.11 7.79 2.93
N VAL A 5 -4.88 8.04 3.36
CA VAL A 5 -3.78 7.08 3.45
C VAL A 5 -4.02 6.11 4.60
N ILE A 6 -3.99 4.82 4.30
CA ILE A 6 -3.96 3.76 5.31
C ILE A 6 -2.51 3.54 5.73
N PHE A 7 -1.64 3.39 4.74
CA PHE A 7 -0.22 3.10 4.90
C PHE A 7 0.56 3.87 3.83
N ALA A 8 1.69 4.47 4.20
CA ALA A 8 2.65 5.04 3.25
C ALA A 8 4.08 4.80 3.74
N HIS A 9 5.00 4.59 2.80
CA HIS A 9 6.43 4.48 3.09
C HIS A 9 7.23 4.98 1.89
N GLY A 10 8.10 5.96 2.14
CA GLY A 10 8.92 6.61 1.12
C GLY A 10 8.41 8.00 0.76
N SER A 11 8.65 8.43 -0.48
CA SER A 11 8.26 9.76 -0.95
C SER A 11 8.09 9.79 -2.47
N ARG A 12 7.91 10.98 -3.06
CA ARG A 12 7.95 11.19 -4.52
C ARG A 12 9.22 10.69 -5.24
N PHE A 13 10.30 10.40 -4.53
CA PHE A 13 11.58 9.91 -5.09
C PHE A 13 11.72 8.38 -5.05
N GLY A 14 10.68 7.68 -4.61
CA GLY A 14 10.68 6.24 -4.38
C GLY A 14 9.81 5.96 -3.16
N GLY A 15 8.70 5.26 -3.35
CA GLY A 15 7.78 4.96 -2.26
C GLY A 15 6.58 4.14 -2.69
N HIS A 16 5.81 3.71 -1.70
CA HIS A 16 4.53 3.06 -1.91
C HIS A 16 3.49 3.50 -0.88
N SER A 17 2.24 3.52 -1.33
CA SER A 17 1.11 3.99 -0.52
C SER A 17 -0.13 3.16 -0.80
N LEU A 18 -0.81 2.75 0.26
CA LEU A 18 -2.13 2.12 0.24
C LEU A 18 -3.13 3.10 0.84
N PHE A 19 -4.15 3.49 0.08
CA PHE A 19 -5.06 4.56 0.47
C PHE A 19 -6.45 4.38 -0.14
N ILE A 20 -7.42 5.08 0.43
CA ILE A 20 -8.78 5.17 -0.13
C ILE A 20 -8.93 6.52 -0.82
N HIS A 21 -9.35 6.49 -2.08
CA HIS A 21 -9.65 7.68 -2.86
C HIS A 21 -10.90 7.41 -3.69
N GLU A 22 -11.81 8.37 -3.78
CA GLU A 22 -13.08 8.22 -4.53
C GLU A 22 -13.82 6.89 -4.25
N LYS A 23 -13.87 6.48 -2.97
CA LYS A 23 -14.47 5.22 -2.48
C LYS A 23 -13.82 3.94 -3.00
N LYS A 24 -12.66 4.00 -3.66
CA LYS A 24 -11.92 2.83 -4.11
C LYS A 24 -10.63 2.67 -3.34
N LEU A 25 -10.13 1.43 -3.28
CA LEU A 25 -8.83 1.12 -2.72
C LEU A 25 -7.77 1.33 -3.79
N TYR A 26 -6.75 2.12 -3.46
CA TYR A 26 -5.62 2.42 -4.31
C TYR A 26 -4.36 1.87 -3.66
N TYR A 27 -3.53 1.23 -4.48
CA TYR A 27 -2.14 1.01 -4.18
C TYR A 27 -1.27 1.61 -5.28
N VAL A 28 -0.35 2.48 -4.87
CA VAL A 28 0.57 3.15 -5.78
C VAL A 28 1.99 2.80 -5.37
N TYR A 29 2.80 2.42 -6.36
CA TYR A 29 4.24 2.27 -6.23
C TYR A 29 4.92 3.22 -7.21
N ASN A 30 5.60 4.24 -6.70
CA ASN A 30 6.44 5.11 -7.52
C ASN A 30 7.88 4.56 -7.52
N PHE A 31 8.38 4.17 -8.69
CA PHE A 31 9.69 3.54 -8.81
C PHE A 31 10.76 4.61 -8.99
N LEU A 32 11.54 4.89 -7.93
CA LEU A 32 12.58 5.92 -7.93
C LEU A 32 12.09 7.32 -8.40
N GLY A 33 10.79 7.61 -8.24
CA GLY A 33 10.16 8.82 -8.79
C GLY A 33 10.10 8.89 -10.32
N ILE A 34 10.42 7.81 -11.04
CA ILE A 34 10.39 7.75 -12.51
C ILE A 34 8.94 7.51 -12.96
N PRO A 35 8.33 8.40 -13.75
CA PRO A 35 6.99 8.19 -14.29
C PRO A 35 6.99 7.14 -15.42
N PRO A 36 5.85 6.46 -15.64
CA PRO A 36 4.60 6.54 -14.87
C PRO A 36 4.68 5.79 -13.53
N GLN A 37 3.84 6.20 -12.58
CA GLN A 37 3.60 5.44 -11.35
C GLN A 37 2.94 4.09 -11.69
N GLN A 38 3.19 3.08 -10.87
CA GLN A 38 2.50 1.79 -10.98
C GLN A 38 1.29 1.83 -10.05
N GLU A 39 0.10 1.71 -10.63
CA GLU A 39 -1.18 1.95 -9.95
C GLU A 39 -2.03 0.68 -10.01
N PHE A 40 -2.56 0.27 -8.85
CA PHE A 40 -3.50 -0.84 -8.70
C PHE A 40 -4.72 -0.30 -7.98
N ILE A 41 -5.87 -0.36 -8.63
CA ILE A 41 -7.10 0.26 -8.16
C ILE A 41 -8.18 -0.81 -8.10
N SER A 42 -8.92 -0.88 -7.00
CA SER A 42 -10.04 -1.82 -6.89
C SER A 42 -11.07 -1.60 -8.00
N ASP A 43 -11.60 -2.69 -8.54
CA ASP A 43 -12.68 -2.68 -9.52
C ASP A 43 -14.04 -2.31 -8.89
N GLU A 44 -14.16 -2.47 -7.56
CA GLU A 44 -15.35 -2.16 -6.78
C GLU A 44 -15.17 -0.96 -5.82
N GLU A 45 -16.30 -0.31 -5.50
CA GLU A 45 -16.38 0.76 -4.49
C GLU A 45 -16.63 0.20 -3.09
N LEU A 46 -15.92 0.75 -2.12
CA LEU A 46 -16.09 0.53 -0.69
C LEU A 46 -17.36 1.25 -0.19
N LYS A 47 -18.20 0.50 0.51
CA LYS A 47 -19.37 1.02 1.22
C LYS A 47 -18.98 1.26 2.68
N PRO A 48 -19.78 1.98 3.49
CA PRO A 48 -19.54 2.05 4.92
C PRO A 48 -19.55 0.64 5.55
N GLY A 49 -18.49 0.28 6.25
CA GLY A 49 -18.34 -1.06 6.82
C GLY A 49 -16.97 -1.31 7.46
N LYS A 50 -16.79 -2.52 7.98
CA LYS A 50 -15.49 -3.02 8.42
C LYS A 50 -14.84 -3.78 7.27
N TYR A 51 -13.55 -3.53 7.07
CA TYR A 51 -12.78 -4.13 5.99
C TYR A 51 -11.40 -4.57 6.45
N THR A 52 -10.94 -5.63 5.82
CA THR A 52 -9.56 -6.05 5.75
C THR A 52 -9.03 -5.66 4.38
N LEU A 53 -8.09 -4.70 4.34
CA LEU A 53 -7.54 -4.14 3.11
C LEU A 53 -6.06 -4.48 3.05
N GLY A 54 -5.58 -4.97 1.90
CA GLY A 54 -4.21 -5.48 1.82
C GLY A 54 -3.59 -5.37 0.44
N MET A 55 -2.26 -5.35 0.40
CA MET A 55 -1.48 -5.46 -0.82
C MET A 55 -0.36 -6.47 -0.60
N GLU A 56 -0.20 -7.38 -1.56
CA GLU A 56 0.88 -8.36 -1.58
C GLU A 56 1.74 -8.14 -2.82
N PHE A 57 3.05 -8.21 -2.66
CA PHE A 57 3.99 -8.28 -3.77
C PHE A 57 4.80 -9.58 -3.72
N ILE A 58 4.58 -10.43 -4.73
CA ILE A 58 5.28 -11.70 -4.88
C ILE A 58 6.43 -11.49 -5.85
N ARG A 59 7.66 -11.44 -5.35
CA ARG A 59 8.86 -11.35 -6.17
C ARG A 59 9.08 -12.64 -6.97
N GLU A 60 9.29 -12.50 -8.26
CA GLU A 60 9.55 -13.62 -9.19
C GLU A 60 11.02 -13.68 -9.61
N LYS A 61 11.64 -12.52 -9.90
CA LYS A 61 13.02 -12.46 -10.41
C LYS A 61 13.72 -11.13 -10.13
N ALA A 62 15.03 -11.12 -10.32
CA ALA A 62 15.83 -9.90 -10.39
C ALA A 62 15.85 -9.32 -11.81
N GLY A 63 15.83 -7.98 -11.92
CA GLY A 63 16.00 -7.22 -13.15
C GLY A 63 17.48 -6.99 -13.49
N GLN A 64 17.73 -6.34 -14.63
CA GLN A 64 19.09 -6.08 -15.12
C GLN A 64 19.94 -5.29 -14.12
N TYR A 65 19.34 -4.33 -13.42
CA TYR A 65 20.01 -3.49 -12.43
C TYR A 65 19.69 -3.95 -10.99
N GLY A 66 19.20 -5.18 -10.87
CA GLY A 66 18.86 -5.81 -9.60
C GLY A 66 17.43 -5.54 -9.10
N GLU A 67 16.60 -4.79 -9.84
CA GLU A 67 15.21 -4.53 -9.47
C GLU A 67 14.45 -5.82 -9.14
N SER A 68 13.47 -5.75 -8.24
CA SER A 68 12.58 -6.88 -8.02
C SER A 68 11.43 -6.82 -9.01
N HIS A 69 11.35 -7.80 -9.90
CA HIS A 69 10.17 -8.01 -10.74
C HIS A 69 9.29 -9.08 -10.12
N GLY A 70 7.99 -8.85 -10.15
CA GLY A 70 7.02 -9.79 -9.61
C GLY A 70 5.59 -9.37 -9.92
N LYS A 71 4.65 -9.92 -9.14
CA LYS A 71 3.22 -9.64 -9.27
C LYS A 71 2.71 -8.98 -8.00
N ALA A 72 2.01 -7.86 -8.15
CA ALA A 72 1.25 -7.23 -7.09
C ALA A 72 -0.21 -7.68 -7.13
N LYS A 73 -0.80 -7.86 -5.95
CA LYS A 73 -2.22 -8.17 -5.76
C LYS A 73 -2.79 -7.26 -4.69
N LEU A 74 -3.98 -6.74 -4.94
CA LEU A 74 -4.73 -5.88 -4.04
C LEU A 74 -5.95 -6.66 -3.52
N TYR A 75 -6.20 -6.56 -2.22
CA TYR A 75 -7.21 -7.36 -1.53
C TYR A 75 -8.23 -6.49 -0.79
N ILE A 76 -9.50 -6.91 -0.84
CA ILE A 76 -10.60 -6.45 0.01
C ILE A 76 -11.26 -7.70 0.59
N ASN A 77 -11.20 -7.90 1.92
CA ASN A 77 -11.74 -9.06 2.64
C ASN A 77 -11.35 -10.39 1.94
N ASP A 78 -10.04 -10.60 1.78
CA ASP A 78 -9.42 -11.78 1.10
C ASP A 78 -9.71 -11.96 -0.39
N LYS A 79 -10.58 -11.14 -0.98
CA LYS A 79 -10.84 -11.15 -2.42
C LYS A 79 -9.80 -10.29 -3.15
N VAL A 80 -9.16 -10.86 -4.16
CA VAL A 80 -8.31 -10.11 -5.10
C VAL A 80 -9.19 -9.19 -5.95
N VAL A 81 -8.98 -7.88 -5.87
CA VAL A 81 -9.73 -6.85 -6.58
C VAL A 81 -8.91 -6.11 -7.65
N ALA A 82 -7.60 -6.28 -7.62
CA ALA A 82 -6.70 -5.88 -8.71
C ALA A 82 -5.43 -6.72 -8.65
N GLU A 83 -4.85 -7.01 -9.82
CA GLU A 83 -3.56 -7.69 -9.90
C GLU A 83 -2.80 -7.33 -11.17
N GLY A 84 -1.47 -7.42 -11.12
CA GLY A 84 -0.65 -7.15 -12.30
C GLY A 84 0.85 -7.18 -12.02
N PRO A 85 1.67 -7.06 -13.07
CA PRO A 85 3.11 -7.02 -12.91
C PRO A 85 3.55 -5.75 -12.17
N MET A 86 4.54 -5.87 -11.30
CA MET A 86 5.15 -4.74 -10.60
C MET A 86 6.67 -4.87 -10.59
N LYS A 87 7.34 -3.71 -10.71
CA LYS A 87 8.77 -3.53 -10.55
C LYS A 87 9.03 -2.72 -9.29
N ALA A 88 9.71 -3.33 -8.32
CA ALA A 88 10.12 -2.69 -7.07
C ALA A 88 11.64 -2.44 -7.04
N GLN A 89 12.05 -1.41 -6.30
CA GLN A 89 13.45 -1.00 -6.20
C GLN A 89 14.21 -1.86 -5.18
N LEU A 90 15.53 -1.89 -5.32
CA LEU A 90 16.41 -2.45 -4.30
C LEU A 90 16.68 -1.42 -3.22
N GLY A 91 16.56 -1.83 -1.96
CA GLY A 91 16.96 -1.02 -0.81
C GLY A 91 15.83 -0.24 -0.16
N LYS A 92 16.15 0.37 0.98
CA LYS A 92 15.20 1.09 1.84
C LYS A 92 14.79 2.41 1.19
N PHE A 93 13.58 2.89 1.49
CA PHE A 93 13.06 4.18 1.04
C PHE A 93 13.69 5.40 1.77
N THR A 94 14.92 5.26 2.28
CA THR A 94 15.57 6.21 3.19
C THR A 94 16.24 7.40 2.50
N LEU A 95 16.20 7.50 1.17
CA LEU A 95 16.80 8.62 0.42
C LEU A 95 16.27 9.99 0.87
N CYS A 96 15.05 10.02 1.43
CA CYS A 96 14.38 11.25 1.85
C CYS A 96 14.19 11.34 3.38
N GLY A 97 14.72 10.38 4.15
CA GLY A 97 14.57 10.34 5.61
C GLY A 97 13.16 10.02 6.10
N ASP A 98 12.22 9.69 5.22
CA ASP A 98 10.84 9.42 5.61
C ASP A 98 10.63 7.94 5.98
N GLY A 99 9.87 7.75 7.05
CA GLY A 99 9.61 6.46 7.64
C GLY A 99 8.37 5.77 7.05
N LEU A 100 7.95 4.72 7.74
CA LEU A 100 6.64 4.12 7.54
C LEU A 100 5.62 4.90 8.35
N CYS A 101 4.56 5.37 7.70
CA CYS A 101 3.46 6.09 8.33
C CYS A 101 2.13 5.36 8.14
N VAL A 102 1.28 5.48 9.16
CA VAL A 102 -0.10 4.98 9.16
C VAL A 102 -1.04 6.16 9.30
N GLY A 103 -2.12 6.19 8.51
CA GLY A 103 -3.13 7.24 8.56
C GLY A 103 -2.76 8.56 7.87
N ARG A 104 -1.54 8.70 7.33
CA ARG A 104 -1.06 9.85 6.56
C ARG A 104 0.25 9.52 5.84
N ASP A 105 0.62 10.34 4.87
CA ASP A 105 1.92 10.38 4.20
C ASP A 105 2.68 11.63 4.68
N SER A 106 3.74 11.45 5.46
CA SER A 106 4.43 12.57 6.13
C SER A 106 5.45 13.30 5.26
N ALA A 107 5.93 12.67 4.19
CA ALA A 107 6.82 13.26 3.21
C ALA A 107 6.06 13.95 2.06
N ASP A 108 6.85 14.38 1.07
CA ASP A 108 6.36 14.61 -0.28
C ASP A 108 5.56 13.41 -0.78
N ALA A 109 4.34 13.69 -1.24
CA ALA A 109 3.34 12.70 -1.61
C ALA A 109 3.89 11.58 -2.53
N VAL A 110 3.69 10.33 -2.10
CA VAL A 110 4.03 9.15 -2.89
C VAL A 110 3.13 9.02 -4.13
N ALA A 111 1.85 9.35 -4.00
CA ALA A 111 0.84 9.24 -5.04
C ALA A 111 0.34 10.63 -5.47
N LYS A 112 -0.15 10.75 -6.70
CA LYS A 112 -0.64 12.03 -7.26
C LYS A 112 -2.05 12.38 -6.77
N GLU A 113 -2.79 11.42 -6.25
CA GLU A 113 -4.18 11.51 -5.78
C GLU A 113 -4.34 12.32 -4.49
N TYR A 114 -3.24 12.58 -3.79
CA TYR A 114 -3.22 13.45 -2.62
C TYR A 114 -1.97 14.33 -2.65
N THR A 115 -2.01 15.43 -1.89
CA THR A 115 -0.95 16.45 -1.94
C THR A 115 -0.17 16.50 -0.63
N PRO A 116 1.09 16.99 -0.64
CA PRO A 116 1.87 17.19 0.59
C PRO A 116 1.16 18.07 1.63
N GLU A 117 0.37 19.05 1.19
CA GLU A 117 -0.37 19.94 2.09
C GLU A 117 -1.48 19.22 2.87
N THR A 118 -2.11 18.23 2.24
CA THR A 118 -3.15 17.40 2.87
C THR A 118 -2.59 16.18 3.57
N GLN A 119 -1.33 15.81 3.27
CA GLN A 119 -0.67 14.59 3.72
C GLN A 119 -1.47 13.31 3.46
N GLY A 120 -2.46 13.38 2.57
CA GLY A 120 -3.47 12.32 2.42
C GLY A 120 -4.10 11.87 3.74
N ALA A 121 -4.30 12.77 4.72
CA ALA A 121 -4.75 12.38 6.06
C ALA A 121 -6.03 11.52 6.02
N PHE A 122 -6.00 10.41 6.76
CA PHE A 122 -7.13 9.48 6.83
C PHE A 122 -8.30 10.09 7.60
N THR A 123 -9.48 10.05 6.98
CA THR A 123 -10.71 10.61 7.52
C THR A 123 -11.91 9.72 7.22
N GLY A 124 -12.99 9.89 8.00
CA GLY A 124 -14.25 9.17 7.78
C GLY A 124 -14.24 7.69 8.16
N GLY A 125 -13.24 7.26 8.93
CA GLY A 125 -13.11 5.90 9.46
C GLY A 125 -12.07 5.81 10.59
N THR A 126 -11.78 4.58 11.02
CA THR A 126 -10.74 4.28 12.02
C THR A 126 -9.88 3.14 11.51
N ILE A 127 -8.55 3.34 11.53
CA ILE A 127 -7.58 2.28 11.27
C ILE A 127 -7.35 1.55 12.59
N GLN A 128 -7.75 0.29 12.66
CA GLN A 128 -7.64 -0.50 13.89
C GLN A 128 -6.21 -1.02 14.10
N PHE A 129 -5.59 -1.51 13.02
CA PHE A 129 -4.26 -2.08 13.03
C PHE A 129 -3.67 -2.06 11.62
N VAL A 130 -2.34 -2.05 11.52
CA VAL A 130 -1.61 -2.21 10.26
C VAL A 130 -0.48 -3.19 10.49
N GLU A 131 -0.44 -4.23 9.67
CA GLU A 131 0.64 -5.20 9.65
C GLU A 131 1.51 -5.01 8.41
N VAL A 132 2.82 -5.17 8.57
CA VAL A 132 3.76 -5.27 7.46
C VAL A 132 4.65 -6.47 7.69
N SER A 133 4.48 -7.49 6.87
CA SER A 133 5.27 -8.72 6.91
C SER A 133 6.14 -8.86 5.66
N VAL A 134 7.33 -9.43 5.84
CA VAL A 134 8.28 -9.77 4.76
C VAL A 134 8.70 -11.21 4.97
N GLU A 135 7.72 -12.12 4.98
CA GLU A 135 7.95 -13.54 5.21
C GLU A 135 8.33 -14.31 3.95
N LYS A 136 8.96 -15.48 4.15
CA LYS A 136 9.30 -16.41 3.06
C LYS A 136 8.15 -17.33 2.68
N GLU A 137 7.17 -17.51 3.56
CA GLU A 137 5.98 -18.31 3.29
C GLU A 137 4.90 -17.43 2.66
N GLN A 138 4.22 -17.98 1.65
CA GLN A 138 3.12 -17.32 0.98
C GLN A 138 1.95 -17.15 1.95
N TYR A 139 1.37 -15.96 1.87
CA TYR A 139 0.23 -15.44 2.61
C TYR A 139 -0.83 -16.48 3.06
N ARG A 140 -1.19 -16.50 4.36
CA ARG A 140 -2.32 -17.27 4.91
C ARG A 140 -3.35 -16.30 5.51
N ASP A 141 -4.51 -16.18 4.85
CA ASP A 141 -5.80 -15.65 5.38
C ASP A 141 -5.70 -14.33 6.22
N LEU A 142 -5.97 -13.17 5.58
CA LEU A 142 -5.76 -11.84 6.18
C LEU A 142 -6.66 -11.65 7.38
N GLU A 143 -7.89 -12.12 7.30
CA GLU A 143 -8.83 -12.02 8.41
C GLU A 143 -8.33 -12.79 9.64
N MET A 144 -7.74 -13.97 9.43
CA MET A 144 -7.17 -14.76 10.52
C MET A 144 -5.93 -14.10 11.13
N GLU A 145 -5.01 -13.57 10.30
CA GLU A 145 -3.83 -12.83 10.78
C GLU A 145 -4.23 -11.56 11.54
N MET A 146 -5.14 -10.75 10.99
CA MET A 146 -5.65 -9.55 11.68
C MET A 146 -6.36 -9.90 12.98
N ALA A 147 -7.19 -10.95 13.00
CA ALA A 147 -7.84 -11.42 14.22
C ALA A 147 -6.81 -11.87 15.27
N ALA A 148 -5.74 -12.55 14.86
CA ALA A 148 -4.65 -12.96 15.75
C ALA A 148 -3.87 -11.75 16.28
N GLY A 149 -3.53 -10.78 15.43
CA GLY A 149 -2.85 -9.54 15.82
C GLY A 149 -3.69 -8.68 16.77
N MET A 150 -5.02 -8.69 16.65
CA MET A 150 -5.92 -7.99 17.58
C MET A 150 -6.14 -8.73 18.91
N ALA A 151 -5.79 -10.02 18.99
CA ALA A 151 -6.00 -10.84 20.19
C ALA A 151 -4.83 -10.81 21.18
N VAL A 152 -3.69 -10.20 20.82
CA VAL A 152 -2.52 -10.03 21.69
C VAL A 152 -2.57 -8.76 22.55
N ASP A 153 -3.64 -7.97 22.47
CA ASP A 153 -3.95 -6.82 23.34
C ASP A 153 -4.89 -7.17 24.50
#